data_AF-A0A257AIU5-F1
#
_entry.id   AF-A0A257AIU5-F1
#
_cell.length_a   1.000
_cell.length_b   1.000
_cell.length_c   1.000
_cell.angle_alpha   90.00
_cell.angle_beta   90.00
_cell.angle_gamma   90.00
#
_symmetry.space_group_name_H-M   'P 1'
#
loop_
_entity.id
_entity.type
_entity.pdbx_description
1 polymer ?
#
loop_
_entity_poly.entity_id
_entity_poly.type
_entity_poly.pdbx_seq_one_letter_code
_entity_poly.pdbx_strand_id
1 'polypeptide(L)'
;MFKDKVKGWLRELKVTFKILRRNRAAFVGLIIFIGFLFMAYVGPYIRPYNEIYYNFEERFVLPSLEHPLGTDYRGRDTLAQMIDGSTNIITVALLTGLFSTFLSFSIGMVSGYLGGKVDRALMFLTDVFLVIPSFPLLLLIAAVEFSVKSYQISLPISS
;
A
#
# COMPACT_ATOMS: atom_id res chain seq x y z
N MET A 1 7.45 38.49 5.24
CA MET A 1 6.63 37.50 5.99
C MET A 1 6.43 36.19 5.23
N PHE A 2 5.74 36.12 4.07
CA PHE A 2 5.55 34.84 3.33
C PHE A 2 6.87 34.27 2.76
N LYS A 3 7.70 35.12 2.15
CA LYS A 3 9.01 34.73 1.56
C LYS A 3 10.01 34.20 2.61
N ASP A 4 9.94 34.71 3.84
CA ASP A 4 10.82 34.30 4.93
C ASP A 4 10.43 32.92 5.46
N LYS A 5 9.12 32.64 5.52
CA LYS A 5 8.59 31.31 5.85
C LYS A 5 9.03 30.27 4.82
N VAL A 6 8.86 30.55 3.52
CA VAL A 6 9.26 29.66 2.41
C VAL A 6 10.77 29.36 2.44
N LYS A 7 11.61 30.36 2.68
CA LYS A 7 13.07 30.16 2.83
C LYS A 7 13.42 29.26 4.01
N GLY A 8 12.64 29.32 5.10
CA GLY A 8 12.74 28.40 6.23
C GLY A 8 12.48 26.95 5.82
N TRP A 9 11.33 26.68 5.18
CA TRP A 9 10.96 25.35 4.69
C TRP A 9 12.01 24.76 3.73
N LEU A 10 12.54 25.57 2.80
CA LEU A 10 13.59 25.13 1.89
C LEU A 10 14.90 24.80 2.60
N ARG A 11 15.21 25.46 3.71
CA ARG A 11 16.41 25.16 4.51
C ARG A 11 16.26 23.82 5.21
N GLU A 12 15.10 23.57 5.83
CA GLU A 12 14.80 22.28 6.46
C GLU A 12 14.84 21.12 5.46
N LEU A 13 14.22 21.29 4.28
CA LEU A 13 14.27 20.28 3.22
C LEU A 13 15.71 19.97 2.76
N LYS A 14 16.57 20.99 2.65
CA LYS A 14 17.99 20.80 2.31
C LYS A 14 18.73 20.03 3.40
N VAL A 15 18.45 20.30 4.67
CA VAL A 15 19.06 19.59 5.80
C VAL A 15 18.63 18.13 5.79
N THR A 16 17.32 17.86 5.67
CA THR A 16 16.79 16.50 5.57
C THR A 16 17.36 15.74 4.39
N PHE A 17 17.45 16.37 3.21
CA PHE A 17 18.04 15.74 2.03
C PHE A 17 19.54 15.45 2.20
N LYS A 18 20.29 16.33 2.87
CA LYS A 18 21.69 16.11 3.21
C LYS A 18 21.86 14.92 4.16
N ILE A 19 20.97 14.78 5.14
CA ILE A 19 20.94 13.65 6.08
C ILE A 19 20.60 12.35 5.34
N LEU A 20 19.59 12.37 4.46
CA LEU A 20 19.18 11.21 3.66
C LEU A 20 20.31 10.70 2.77
N ARG A 21 21.01 11.60 2.06
CA ARG A 21 22.15 11.20 1.20
C ARG A 21 23.32 10.58 1.97
N ARG A 22 23.47 10.88 3.26
CA ARG A 22 24.50 10.27 4.10
C ARG A 22 24.17 8.82 4.45
N ASN A 23 22.90 8.47 4.50
CA ASN A 23 22.43 7.11 4.75
C ASN A 23 22.06 6.43 3.41
N ARG A 24 22.93 5.53 2.94
CA ARG A 24 22.73 4.81 1.66
C ARG A 24 21.38 4.08 1.62
N ALA A 25 20.95 3.48 2.72
CA ALA A 25 19.67 2.77 2.79
C ALA A 25 18.48 3.73 2.64
N ALA A 26 18.50 4.87 3.35
CA ALA A 26 17.44 5.88 3.25
C ALA A 26 17.38 6.50 1.85
N PHE A 27 18.54 6.73 1.22
CA PHE A 27 18.61 7.27 -0.13
C PHE A 27 18.10 6.29 -1.19
N VAL A 28 18.47 5.01 -1.10
CA VAL A 28 17.96 3.96 -1.99
C VAL A 28 16.44 3.81 -1.82
N GLY A 29 15.95 3.79 -0.57
CA GLY A 29 14.53 3.75 -0.29
C GLY A 29 13.76 4.93 -0.92
N LEU A 30 14.32 6.15 -0.85
CA LEU A 30 13.74 7.32 -1.49
C LEU A 30 13.68 7.17 -3.03
N ILE A 31 14.75 6.67 -3.66
CA ILE A 31 14.76 6.44 -5.12
C ILE A 31 13.68 5.43 -5.52
N ILE A 32 13.57 4.31 -4.79
CA ILE A 32 12.57 3.28 -5.04
C ILE A 32 11.16 3.87 -4.91
N PHE A 33 10.91 4.63 -3.84
CA PHE A 33 9.62 5.27 -3.60
C PHE A 33 9.25 6.27 -4.71
N ILE A 34 10.19 7.12 -5.14
CA ILE A 34 9.98 8.03 -6.27
C ILE A 34 9.71 7.23 -7.56
N GLY A 35 10.40 6.11 -7.76
CA GLY A 35 10.15 5.20 -8.88
C GLY A 35 8.71 4.69 -8.91
N PHE A 36 8.17 4.25 -7.77
CA PHE A 36 6.76 3.83 -7.67
C PHE A 36 5.79 4.98 -7.90
N LEU A 37 6.06 6.19 -7.38
CA LEU A 37 5.24 7.37 -7.68
C LEU A 37 5.21 7.66 -9.18
N PHE A 38 6.37 7.59 -9.84
CA PHE A 38 6.45 7.77 -11.28
C PHE A 38 5.69 6.67 -12.03
N MET A 39 5.84 5.41 -11.62
CA MET A 39 5.11 4.28 -12.19
C MET A 39 3.59 4.46 -12.08
N ALA A 40 3.08 4.87 -10.92
CA ALA A 40 1.64 5.08 -10.71
C ALA A 40 1.07 6.27 -11.47
N TYR A 41 1.77 7.42 -11.47
CA TYR A 41 1.23 8.63 -12.08
C TYR A 41 1.55 8.77 -13.56
N VAL A 42 2.67 8.24 -14.03
CA VAL A 42 3.09 8.36 -15.44
C VAL A 42 2.86 7.06 -16.20
N GLY A 43 2.99 5.92 -15.54
CA GLY A 43 2.85 4.60 -16.18
C GLY A 43 1.51 4.37 -16.88
N PRO A 44 0.34 4.72 -16.31
CA PRO A 44 -0.94 4.54 -16.99
C PRO A 44 -1.06 5.30 -18.31
N TYR A 45 -0.35 6.43 -18.47
CA TYR A 45 -0.30 7.16 -19.74
C TYR A 45 0.60 6.50 -20.79
N ILE A 46 1.61 5.74 -20.35
CA ILE A 46 2.54 5.04 -21.24
C ILE A 46 1.95 3.69 -21.69
N ARG A 47 1.32 2.96 -20.75
CA ARG A 47 0.66 1.68 -21.01
C ARG A 47 -0.74 1.68 -20.37
N PRO A 48 -1.76 2.20 -21.07
CA PRO A 48 -3.13 2.17 -20.58
C PRO A 48 -3.60 0.72 -20.45
N TYR A 49 -4.17 0.40 -19.29
CA TYR A 49 -4.70 -0.91 -18.98
C TYR A 49 -6.22 -0.92 -19.15
N ASN A 50 -6.76 -1.94 -19.81
CA ASN A 50 -8.20 -2.12 -19.98
C ASN A 50 -8.66 -3.38 -19.25
N GLU A 51 -9.38 -3.20 -18.14
CA GLU A 51 -9.86 -4.30 -17.29
C GLU A 51 -10.88 -5.21 -17.96
N ILE A 52 -11.63 -4.68 -18.93
CA ILE A 52 -12.81 -5.32 -19.54
C ILE A 52 -12.40 -6.16 -20.76
N TYR A 53 -11.21 -5.94 -21.31
CA TYR A 53 -10.73 -6.63 -22.50
C TYR A 53 -10.15 -8.01 -22.15
N TYR A 54 -10.56 -9.03 -22.91
CA TYR A 54 -10.06 -10.40 -22.80
C TYR A 54 -9.56 -10.87 -24.15
N ASN A 55 -8.31 -11.34 -24.20
CA ASN A 55 -7.75 -11.95 -25.40
C ASN A 55 -7.30 -13.38 -25.07
N PHE A 56 -8.17 -14.35 -25.31
CA PHE A 56 -7.86 -15.73 -24.92
C PHE A 56 -6.79 -16.40 -25.79
N GLU A 57 -6.52 -15.87 -26.98
CA GLU A 57 -5.44 -16.34 -27.87
C GLU A 57 -4.06 -16.00 -27.29
N GLU A 58 -3.95 -14.88 -26.58
CA GLU A 58 -2.70 -14.41 -25.97
C GLU A 58 -2.58 -14.82 -24.49
N ARG A 59 -3.16 -15.95 -24.07
CA ARG A 59 -3.01 -16.42 -22.69
C ARG A 59 -1.62 -16.99 -22.42
N PHE A 60 -1.06 -16.65 -21.25
CA PHE A 60 0.22 -17.18 -20.77
C PHE A 60 1.38 -17.01 -21.77
N VAL A 61 1.33 -15.93 -22.55
CA VAL A 61 2.41 -15.56 -23.47
C VAL A 61 3.63 -15.21 -22.63
N LEU A 62 4.78 -15.75 -23.02
CA LEU A 62 6.05 -15.48 -22.36
C LEU A 62 6.47 -14.01 -22.53
N PRO A 63 7.38 -13.50 -21.69
CA PRO A 63 7.93 -12.15 -21.83
C PRO A 63 8.40 -11.83 -23.26
N SER A 64 7.89 -10.74 -23.82
CA SER A 64 8.21 -10.23 -25.15
C SER A 64 8.31 -8.70 -25.15
N LEU A 65 8.75 -8.07 -26.24
CA LEU A 65 8.78 -6.60 -26.33
C LEU A 65 7.38 -5.98 -26.24
N GLU A 66 6.37 -6.70 -26.74
CA GLU A 66 4.97 -6.31 -26.66
C GLU A 66 4.43 -6.53 -25.25
N HIS A 67 4.75 -7.66 -24.61
CA HIS A 67 4.39 -8.00 -23.24
C HIS A 67 5.63 -8.24 -22.37
N PRO A 68 6.27 -7.20 -21.80
CA PRO A 68 7.55 -7.33 -21.10
C PRO A 68 7.55 -8.30 -19.91
N LEU A 69 6.38 -8.50 -19.29
CA LEU A 69 6.18 -9.47 -18.22
C LEU A 69 5.27 -10.64 -18.63
N GLY A 70 4.94 -10.75 -19.92
CA GLY A 70 3.98 -11.71 -20.43
C GLY A 70 2.53 -11.36 -20.08
N THR A 71 1.65 -12.32 -20.30
CA THR A 71 0.20 -12.16 -20.13
C THR A 71 -0.39 -13.10 -19.08
N ASP A 72 -1.49 -12.66 -18.48
CA ASP A 72 -2.21 -13.44 -17.46
C ASP A 72 -3.12 -14.53 -18.08
N TYR A 73 -3.88 -15.23 -17.21
CA TYR A 73 -4.85 -16.26 -17.59
C TYR A 73 -6.04 -15.72 -18.44
N ARG A 74 -6.13 -14.41 -18.65
CA ARG A 74 -7.13 -13.75 -19.49
C ARG A 74 -6.51 -13.10 -20.73
N GLY A 75 -5.20 -13.31 -20.92
CA GLY A 75 -4.39 -12.72 -21.98
C GLY A 75 -4.20 -11.22 -21.86
N ARG A 76 -4.22 -10.70 -20.63
CA ARG A 76 -3.96 -9.27 -20.37
C ARG A 76 -2.48 -9.08 -20.05
N ASP A 77 -1.93 -7.94 -20.48
CA ASP A 77 -0.55 -7.56 -20.19
C ASP A 77 -0.34 -7.39 -18.68
N THR A 78 0.55 -8.21 -18.12
CA THR A 78 0.81 -8.26 -16.67
C THR A 78 1.51 -6.99 -16.18
N LEU A 79 2.37 -6.38 -17.01
CA LEU A 79 3.04 -5.13 -16.65
C LEU A 79 2.04 -3.98 -16.59
N ALA A 80 1.16 -3.86 -17.58
CA ALA A 80 0.10 -2.86 -17.60
C ALA A 80 -0.82 -3.01 -16.38
N GLN A 81 -1.18 -4.24 -16.02
CA GLN A 81 -1.96 -4.52 -14.81
C GLN A 81 -1.23 -4.08 -13.52
N MET A 82 0.08 -4.35 -13.41
CA MET A 82 0.88 -3.91 -12.27
C MET A 82 1.00 -2.38 -12.18
N ILE A 83 1.20 -1.72 -13.32
CA ILE A 83 1.27 -0.26 -13.41
C ILE A 83 -0.04 0.36 -12.95
N ASP A 84 -1.17 -0.09 -13.49
CA ASP A 84 -2.48 0.44 -13.14
C ASP A 84 -2.81 0.20 -11.65
N GLY A 85 -2.54 -1.01 -11.15
CA GLY A 85 -2.71 -1.36 -9.74
C GLY A 85 -1.86 -0.51 -8.78
N SER A 86 -0.70 -0.02 -9.22
CA SER A 86 0.17 0.81 -8.39
C SER A 86 -0.47 2.15 -7.98
N THR A 87 -1.37 2.70 -8.80
CA THR A 87 -2.13 3.93 -8.50
C THR A 87 -3.02 3.76 -7.27
N ASN A 88 -3.74 2.64 -7.23
CA ASN A 88 -4.62 2.30 -6.10
C ASN A 88 -3.79 2.09 -4.83
N ILE A 89 -2.65 1.38 -4.93
CA ILE A 89 -1.76 1.13 -3.79
C ILE A 89 -1.20 2.43 -3.22
N ILE A 90 -0.72 3.34 -4.07
CA ILE A 90 -0.17 4.64 -3.61
C ILE A 90 -1.25 5.49 -2.95
N THR A 91 -2.45 5.52 -3.50
CA THR A 91 -3.58 6.28 -2.93
C THR A 91 -3.93 5.77 -1.54
N VAL A 92 -4.08 4.45 -1.39
CA VAL A 92 -4.36 3.81 -0.09
C VAL A 92 -3.21 4.05 0.89
N ALA A 93 -1.96 3.85 0.48
CA ALA A 93 -0.80 4.06 1.34
C ALA A 93 -0.73 5.51 1.87
N LEU A 94 -1.01 6.50 1.02
CA LEU A 94 -1.02 7.90 1.41
C LEU A 94 -2.12 8.19 2.44
N LEU A 95 -3.35 7.75 2.17
CA LEU A 95 -4.48 7.95 3.08
C LEU A 95 -4.23 7.25 4.42
N THR A 96 -3.85 5.97 4.40
CA THR A 96 -3.54 5.20 5.61
C THR A 96 -2.42 5.84 6.40
N GLY A 97 -1.36 6.33 5.74
CA GLY A 97 -0.25 7.02 6.42
C GLY A 97 -0.69 8.30 7.12
N LEU A 98 -1.54 9.12 6.48
CA LEU A 98 -2.08 10.34 7.07
C LEU A 98 -2.98 10.02 8.28
N PHE A 99 -3.91 9.09 8.14
CA PHE A 99 -4.80 8.68 9.23
C PHE A 99 -4.03 8.06 10.39
N SER A 100 -3.09 7.17 10.10
CA SER A 100 -2.24 6.54 11.13
C SER A 100 -1.42 7.59 11.86
N THR A 101 -0.77 8.52 11.14
CA THR A 101 0.03 9.58 11.78
C THR A 101 -0.85 10.44 12.70
N PHE A 102 -2.04 10.83 12.24
CA PHE A 102 -2.96 11.63 13.03
C PHE A 102 -3.42 10.91 14.30
N LEU A 103 -3.80 9.62 14.19
CA LEU A 103 -4.22 8.82 15.32
C LEU A 103 -3.06 8.56 16.29
N SER A 104 -1.89 8.13 15.79
CA SER A 104 -0.70 7.89 16.60
C SER A 104 -0.25 9.15 17.33
N PHE A 105 -0.28 10.30 16.67
CA PHE A 105 0.02 11.59 17.29
C PHE A 105 -0.97 11.93 18.40
N SER A 106 -2.28 11.78 18.15
CA SER A 106 -3.33 12.08 19.12
C SER A 106 -3.24 11.17 20.35
N ILE A 107 -3.07 9.87 20.15
CA ILE A 107 -2.91 8.88 21.22
C ILE A 107 -1.62 9.18 22.01
N GLY A 108 -0.50 9.38 21.33
CA GLY A 108 0.78 9.68 21.96
C GLY A 108 0.77 10.98 22.76
N MET A 109 0.08 12.02 22.26
CA MET A 109 -0.09 13.28 22.97
C MET A 109 -0.94 13.10 24.24
N VAL A 110 -2.04 12.34 24.19
CA VAL A 110 -2.90 12.07 25.35
C VAL A 110 -2.16 11.25 26.41
N SER A 111 -1.47 10.17 26.00
CA SER A 111 -0.67 9.34 26.91
C SER A 111 0.46 10.15 27.56
N GLY A 112 1.20 10.94 26.78
CA GLY A 112 2.29 11.77 27.26
C GLY A 112 1.86 12.93 28.17
N TYR A 113 0.66 13.50 27.96
CA TYR A 113 0.15 14.60 28.77
C TYR A 113 -0.48 14.14 30.09
N LEU A 114 -1.36 13.12 30.05
CA LEU A 114 -2.09 12.67 31.25
C LEU A 114 -1.28 11.71 32.12
N GLY A 115 -0.43 10.88 31.51
CA GLY A 115 0.37 9.88 32.21
C GLY A 115 -0.44 8.87 33.04
N GLY A 116 0.26 8.14 33.92
CA GLY A 116 -0.34 7.36 35.00
C GLY A 116 -1.20 6.17 34.55
N LYS A 117 -2.51 6.22 34.82
CA LYS A 117 -3.45 5.11 34.48
C LYS A 117 -3.86 5.12 33.01
N VAL A 118 -4.01 6.30 32.41
CA VAL A 118 -4.42 6.45 31.00
C VAL A 118 -3.31 5.94 30.08
N ASP A 119 -2.07 6.34 30.37
CA ASP A 119 -0.89 5.87 29.65
C ASP A 119 -0.78 4.33 29.65
N ARG A 120 -0.89 3.71 30.84
CA ARG A 120 -0.87 2.24 30.97
C ARG A 120 -1.99 1.55 30.20
N ALA A 121 -3.20 2.12 30.18
CA ALA A 121 -4.31 1.55 29.43
C ALA A 121 -4.09 1.64 27.91
N LEU A 122 -3.56 2.77 27.42
CA LEU A 122 -3.24 2.97 26.01
C LEU A 122 -2.08 2.08 25.56
N MET A 123 -1.02 1.97 26.38
CA MET A 123 0.09 1.04 26.11
C MET A 123 -0.38 -0.41 26.04
N PHE A 124 -1.21 -0.84 27.00
CA PHE A 124 -1.77 -2.18 26.97
C PHE A 124 -2.59 -2.43 25.70
N LEU A 125 -3.41 -1.46 25.28
CA LEU A 125 -4.17 -1.56 24.05
C LEU A 125 -3.25 -1.70 22.83
N THR A 126 -2.20 -0.88 22.73
CA THR A 126 -1.23 -1.00 21.63
C THR A 126 -0.49 -2.34 21.64
N ASP A 127 -0.13 -2.86 22.81
CA ASP A 127 0.54 -4.15 22.94
C ASP A 127 -0.36 -5.30 22.48
N VAL A 128 -1.66 -5.27 22.81
CA VAL A 128 -2.64 -6.25 22.33
C VAL A 128 -2.67 -6.26 20.80
N PHE A 129 -2.74 -5.10 20.15
CA PHE A 129 -2.75 -5.03 18.69
C PHE A 129 -1.43 -5.50 18.05
N LEU A 130 -0.29 -5.26 18.70
CA LEU A 130 1.02 -5.72 18.21
C LEU A 130 1.22 -7.22 18.35
N VAL A 131 0.61 -7.85 19.37
CA VAL A 131 0.73 -9.28 19.63
C VAL A 131 -0.20 -10.11 18.73
N ILE A 132 -1.34 -9.56 18.29
CA ILE A 132 -2.26 -10.27 17.40
C ILE A 132 -1.60 -10.46 16.02
N PRO A 133 -1.30 -11.71 15.61
CA PRO A 133 -0.70 -11.96 14.32
C PRO A 133 -1.75 -11.77 13.22
N SER A 134 -1.48 -10.86 12.28
CA SER A 134 -2.43 -10.51 11.22
C SER A 134 -2.69 -11.65 10.23
N PHE A 135 -1.67 -12.45 9.91
CA PHE A 135 -1.78 -13.58 8.98
C PHE A 135 -2.74 -14.68 9.47
N PRO A 136 -2.65 -15.20 10.71
CA PRO A 136 -3.63 -16.13 11.27
C PRO A 136 -5.05 -15.59 11.27
N LEU A 137 -5.25 -14.31 11.59
CA LEU A 137 -6.59 -13.70 11.57
C LEU A 137 -7.16 -13.66 10.14
N LEU A 138 -6.35 -13.27 9.15
CA LEU A 138 -6.72 -13.32 7.73
C LEU A 138 -7.08 -14.74 7.28
N LEU A 139 -6.30 -15.75 7.69
CA LEU A 139 -6.59 -17.16 7.40
C LEU A 139 -7.92 -17.61 8.00
N LEU A 140 -8.22 -17.19 9.24
CA LEU A 140 -9.48 -17.49 9.90
C LEU A 140 -10.67 -16.89 9.12
N ILE A 141 -10.58 -15.61 8.75
CA ILE A 141 -11.63 -14.93 7.98
C ILE A 141 -11.81 -15.59 6.61
N ALA A 142 -10.71 -15.89 5.90
CA ALA A 142 -10.76 -16.57 4.61
C ALA A 142 -11.40 -17.96 4.74
N ALA A 143 -11.02 -18.74 5.75
CA ALA A 143 -11.59 -20.07 5.99
C ALA A 143 -13.11 -20.02 6.25
N VAL A 144 -13.59 -19.01 6.98
CA VAL A 144 -15.03 -18.77 7.18
C VAL A 144 -15.70 -18.44 5.85
N GLU A 145 -15.11 -17.57 5.04
CA GLU A 145 -15.66 -17.20 3.73
C GLU A 145 -15.75 -18.40 2.77
N PHE A 146 -14.69 -19.22 2.71
CA PHE A 146 -14.69 -20.47 1.95
C PHE A 146 -15.76 -21.44 2.44
N SER A 147 -15.95 -21.58 3.76
CA SER A 147 -16.98 -22.44 4.35
C SER A 147 -18.39 -21.99 3.95
N VAL A 148 -18.67 -20.69 4.02
CA VAL A 148 -19.97 -20.11 3.63
C VAL A 148 -20.24 -20.31 2.14
N LYS A 149 -19.24 -20.07 1.28
CA LYS A 149 -19.37 -20.23 -0.18
C LYS A 149 -19.60 -21.69 -0.58
N SER A 150 -18.92 -22.63 0.10
CA SER A 150 -19.10 -24.08 -0.11
C SER A 150 -20.52 -24.53 0.23
N TYR A 151 -21.08 -24.00 1.34
CA TYR A 151 -22.45 -24.31 1.75
C TYR A 151 -23.51 -23.82 0.75
N GLN A 152 -23.33 -22.62 0.17
CA GLN A 152 -24.23 -22.10 -0.87
C GLN A 152 -24.17 -22.87 -2.19
N ILE A 153 -23.02 -23.48 -2.52
CA ILE A 153 -22.87 -24.30 -3.73
C ILE A 153 -23.51 -25.68 -3.53
N SER A 154 -23.59 -26.21 -2.30
CA SER A 154 -24.21 -27.51 -2.02
C SER A 154 -25.74 -27.49 -1.95
N LEU A 155 -26.36 -26.37 -1.56
CA LEU A 155 -27.81 -26.25 -1.39
C LEU A 155 -28.67 -26.47 -2.67
N PRO A 156 -28.24 -26.06 -3.88
CA PRO A 156 -28.98 -26.30 -5.12
C PRO A 156 -28.77 -27.71 -5.72
N ILE A 157 -27.78 -28.47 -5.24
CA ILE A 157 -27.41 -29.80 -5.79
C ILE A 157 -28.17 -30.92 -5.06
N SER A 158 -28.75 -30.64 -3.88
CA SER A 158 -29.44 -31.62 -3.05
C SER A 158 -30.99 -31.61 -3.17
N SER A 159 -31.55 -30.90 -4.15
CA SER A 159 -33.00 -30.81 -4.43
C SER A 159 -33.31 -31.29 -5.84
#